data_AF-A0AAW7G7T0-F1
#
_entry.id   AF-A0AAW7G7T0-F1
#
_cell.length_a   1.000
_cell.length_b   1.000
_cell.length_c   1.000
_cell.angle_alpha   90.00
_cell.angle_beta   90.00
_cell.angle_gamma   90.00
#
_symmetry.space_group_name_H-M   'P 1'
#
loop_
_entity.id
_entity.type
_entity.pdbx_description
1 polymer ?
#
loop_
_entity_poly.entity_id
_entity_poly.type
_entity_poly.pdbx_seq_one_letter_code
_entity_poly.pdbx_strand_id
1 'polypeptide(L)'
;MTFTASSSSRAVTDSPVVVALDYSNRDKALAFVDRIDPRDCRLKVGKEMFTLFGPQLVRDLQQRGFDVFLDLKFHDIPNTTAHAVAAAAELGVWMVNVHASGGARMMTAAREALLPFGKDAPLLIAVTVLTSMEASDLADLGVTLSPAEHAERLARLTQHCGLDGVVCSAQEAVRFKQAFGQAFKLVTPGIRPEGSEAGDQRRIMTPEQAQSAGVDYMVIGRPVTQSADPAQTLKMINASLKRGA
;
A
#
# COMPACT_ATOMS: atom_id res chain seq x y z
N MET A 1 -2.88 13.13 -32.57
CA MET A 1 -3.63 11.87 -32.34
C MET A 1 -3.85 11.75 -30.84
N THR A 2 -5.04 12.11 -30.39
CA THR A 2 -5.49 11.93 -29.00
C THR A 2 -5.64 10.44 -28.73
N PHE A 3 -4.72 9.85 -27.97
CA PHE A 3 -4.93 8.54 -27.39
C PHE A 3 -6.04 8.67 -26.36
N THR A 4 -7.26 8.31 -26.74
CA THR A 4 -8.31 7.96 -25.78
C THR A 4 -7.80 6.74 -25.04
N ALA A 5 -7.42 6.91 -23.76
CA ALA A 5 -7.13 5.78 -22.89
C ALA A 5 -8.37 4.89 -22.86
N SER A 6 -8.30 3.77 -23.57
CA SER A 6 -9.26 2.68 -23.45
C SER A 6 -9.30 2.31 -21.98
N SER A 7 -10.43 2.56 -21.31
CA SER A 7 -10.67 2.09 -19.96
C SER A 7 -10.61 0.57 -19.98
N SER A 8 -9.45 -0.02 -19.73
CA SER A 8 -9.36 -1.45 -19.48
C SER A 8 -10.25 -1.72 -18.28
N SER A 9 -11.24 -2.59 -18.45
CA SER A 9 -12.15 -2.99 -17.41
C SER A 9 -11.35 -3.71 -16.32
N ARG A 10 -10.86 -2.96 -15.33
CA ARG A 10 -10.20 -3.54 -14.17
C ARG A 10 -11.18 -4.47 -13.49
N ALA A 11 -10.70 -5.66 -13.10
CA ALA A 11 -11.53 -6.54 -12.32
C ALA A 11 -11.77 -5.88 -10.95
N VAL A 12 -13.04 -5.74 -10.57
CA VAL A 12 -13.40 -5.22 -9.26
C VAL A 12 -13.20 -6.33 -8.24
N THR A 13 -12.44 -6.06 -7.17
CA THR A 13 -12.26 -6.96 -6.03
C THR A 13 -12.66 -6.26 -4.72
N ASP A 14 -13.44 -6.98 -3.91
CA ASP A 14 -13.79 -6.59 -2.54
C ASP A 14 -12.77 -7.12 -1.52
N SER A 15 -11.77 -7.90 -1.97
CA SER A 15 -10.71 -8.36 -1.07
C SER A 15 -9.88 -7.17 -0.56
N PRO A 16 -9.62 -7.08 0.74
CA PRO A 16 -8.69 -6.11 1.30
C PRO A 16 -7.22 -6.52 1.09
N VAL A 17 -6.95 -7.71 0.52
CA VAL A 17 -5.59 -8.23 0.36
C VAL A 17 -4.87 -7.53 -0.80
N VAL A 18 -3.67 -7.03 -0.49
CA VAL A 18 -2.72 -6.49 -1.47
C VAL A 18 -1.45 -7.34 -1.43
N VAL A 19 -1.17 -8.10 -2.49
CA VAL A 19 0.00 -8.98 -2.54
C VAL A 19 1.25 -8.18 -2.89
N ALA A 20 2.28 -8.28 -2.06
CA ALA A 20 3.57 -7.66 -2.33
C ALA A 20 4.38 -8.47 -3.36
N LEU A 21 4.63 -7.90 -4.53
CA LEU A 21 5.54 -8.44 -5.52
C LEU A 21 6.94 -7.90 -5.26
N ASP A 22 7.76 -8.70 -4.58
CA ASP A 22 9.14 -8.39 -4.23
C ASP A 22 10.06 -9.47 -4.85
N TYR A 23 10.23 -9.41 -6.18
CA TYR A 23 11.01 -10.36 -6.97
C TYR A 23 12.13 -9.64 -7.73
N SER A 24 13.34 -10.18 -7.67
CA SER A 24 14.48 -9.70 -8.48
C SER A 24 14.48 -10.22 -9.92
N ASN A 25 13.52 -11.07 -10.30
CA ASN A 25 13.38 -11.62 -11.65
C ASN A 25 11.93 -11.46 -12.15
N ARG A 26 11.78 -10.80 -13.32
CA ARG A 26 10.47 -10.48 -13.91
C ARG A 26 9.67 -11.72 -14.28
N ASP A 27 10.30 -12.72 -14.89
CA ASP A 27 9.60 -13.93 -15.35
C ASP A 27 9.03 -14.73 -14.16
N LYS A 28 9.78 -14.81 -13.05
CA LYS A 28 9.27 -15.42 -11.81
C LYS A 28 8.08 -14.65 -11.23
N ALA A 29 8.11 -13.33 -11.28
CA ALA A 29 6.99 -12.50 -10.82
C ALA A 29 5.75 -12.69 -11.70
N LEU A 30 5.90 -12.68 -13.03
CA LEU A 30 4.78 -12.89 -13.94
C LEU A 30 4.24 -14.31 -13.86
N ALA A 31 5.10 -15.32 -13.71
CA ALA A 31 4.68 -16.70 -13.47
C ALA A 31 3.91 -16.87 -12.15
N PHE A 32 4.22 -16.08 -11.12
CA PHE A 32 3.39 -16.00 -9.91
C PHE A 32 2.03 -15.35 -10.21
N VAL A 33 2.02 -14.20 -10.89
CA VAL A 33 0.80 -13.44 -11.20
C VAL A 33 -0.16 -14.26 -12.05
N ASP A 34 0.34 -15.03 -13.00
CA ASP A 34 -0.48 -15.89 -13.88
C ASP A 34 -1.15 -17.06 -13.12
N ARG A 35 -0.80 -17.28 -11.84
CA ARG A 35 -1.42 -18.29 -10.96
C ARG A 35 -2.52 -17.72 -10.07
N ILE A 36 -2.74 -16.41 -10.03
CA ILE A 36 -3.72 -15.75 -9.16
C ILE A 36 -4.73 -14.94 -9.98
N ASP A 37 -5.90 -14.67 -9.41
CA ASP A 37 -6.97 -13.96 -10.10
C ASP A 37 -7.06 -12.49 -9.64
N PRO A 38 -7.22 -11.53 -10.57
CA PRO A 38 -7.49 -10.12 -10.23
C PRO A 38 -8.67 -9.87 -9.30
N ARG A 39 -9.64 -10.79 -9.24
CA ARG A 39 -10.80 -10.71 -8.35
C ARG A 39 -10.48 -11.13 -6.91
N ASP A 40 -9.35 -11.82 -6.69
CA ASP A 40 -8.98 -12.34 -5.38
C ASP A 40 -8.07 -11.39 -4.58
N CYS A 41 -7.37 -10.46 -5.24
CA CYS A 41 -6.48 -9.51 -4.58
C CYS A 41 -6.06 -8.34 -5.49
N ARG A 42 -5.45 -7.33 -4.88
CA ARG A 42 -4.67 -6.29 -5.59
C ARG A 42 -3.18 -6.60 -5.51
N LEU A 43 -2.36 -5.93 -6.31
CA LEU A 43 -0.90 -6.13 -6.34
C LEU A 43 -0.16 -4.87 -5.89
N LYS A 44 0.97 -5.04 -5.19
CA LYS A 44 1.89 -3.96 -4.82
C LYS A 44 3.20 -4.14 -5.55
N VAL A 45 3.63 -3.10 -6.27
CA VAL A 45 4.97 -3.02 -6.88
C VAL A 45 5.81 -2.06 -6.04
N GLY A 46 6.84 -2.60 -5.39
CA GLY A 46 7.76 -1.83 -4.56
C GLY A 46 8.98 -1.28 -5.32
N LYS A 47 9.86 -0.62 -4.57
CA LYS A 47 11.10 -0.01 -5.08
C LYS A 47 11.99 -0.98 -5.87
N GLU A 48 12.19 -2.21 -5.40
CA GLU A 48 13.05 -3.20 -6.05
C GLU A 48 12.58 -3.47 -7.48
N MET A 49 11.34 -3.97 -7.62
CA MET A 49 10.77 -4.32 -8.92
C MET A 49 10.62 -3.11 -9.84
N PHE A 50 10.23 -1.95 -9.31
CA PHE A 50 10.08 -0.76 -10.15
C PHE A 50 11.43 -0.22 -10.62
N THR A 51 12.49 -0.32 -9.81
CA THR A 51 13.84 0.09 -10.24
C THR A 51 14.40 -0.86 -11.29
N LEU A 52 14.14 -2.17 -11.17
CA LEU A 52 14.59 -3.18 -12.13
C LEU A 52 13.81 -3.15 -13.45
N PHE A 53 12.50 -2.97 -13.39
CA PHE A 53 11.59 -3.24 -14.52
C PHE A 53 10.72 -2.05 -14.94
N GLY A 54 10.72 -0.98 -14.15
CA GLY A 54 10.09 0.30 -14.49
C GLY A 54 8.57 0.24 -14.63
N PRO A 55 7.98 1.29 -15.23
CA PRO A 55 6.53 1.39 -15.43
C PRO A 55 5.98 0.32 -16.38
N GLN A 56 6.82 -0.32 -17.20
CA GLN A 56 6.34 -1.37 -18.10
C GLN A 56 5.80 -2.57 -17.33
N LEU A 57 6.44 -2.96 -16.22
CA LEU A 57 5.92 -4.01 -15.35
C LEU A 57 4.51 -3.67 -14.86
N VAL A 58 4.27 -2.43 -14.43
CA VAL A 58 2.95 -2.00 -13.95
C VAL A 58 1.89 -2.13 -15.04
N ARG A 59 2.22 -1.74 -16.28
CA ARG A 59 1.32 -1.90 -17.44
C ARG A 59 1.01 -3.37 -17.71
N ASP A 60 2.00 -4.26 -17.62
CA ASP A 60 1.80 -5.69 -17.84
C ASP A 60 0.84 -6.32 -16.80
N LEU A 61 0.87 -5.82 -15.55
CA LEU A 61 -0.04 -6.24 -14.48
C LEU A 61 -1.46 -5.67 -14.69
N GLN A 62 -1.58 -4.41 -15.09
CA GLN A 62 -2.86 -3.78 -15.42
C GLN A 62 -3.52 -4.42 -16.66
N GLN A 63 -2.73 -4.85 -17.65
CA GLN A 63 -3.22 -5.60 -18.81
C GLN A 63 -3.82 -6.96 -18.40
N ARG A 64 -3.34 -7.55 -17.30
CA ARG A 64 -3.93 -8.74 -16.67
C ARG A 64 -5.15 -8.42 -15.80
N GLY A 65 -5.55 -7.15 -15.71
CA GLY A 65 -6.76 -6.71 -14.99
C GLY A 65 -6.56 -6.37 -13.52
N PHE A 66 -5.32 -6.38 -13.00
CA PHE A 66 -5.06 -6.07 -11.60
C PHE A 66 -5.04 -4.56 -11.31
N ASP A 67 -5.60 -4.19 -10.17
CA ASP A 67 -5.30 -2.93 -9.50
C ASP A 67 -3.89 -2.98 -8.90
N VAL A 68 -3.10 -1.92 -9.13
CA VAL A 68 -1.72 -1.82 -8.66
C VAL A 68 -1.56 -0.69 -7.64
N PHE A 69 -1.04 -1.03 -6.46
CA PHE A 69 -0.45 -0.09 -5.51
C PHE A 69 1.03 0.12 -5.86
N LEU A 70 1.38 1.33 -6.31
CA LEU A 70 2.75 1.73 -6.57
C LEU A 70 3.41 2.27 -5.29
N ASP A 71 4.24 1.43 -4.68
CA ASP A 71 4.83 1.63 -3.36
C ASP A 71 6.28 2.15 -3.44
N LEU A 72 6.43 3.37 -3.94
CA LEU A 72 7.74 4.04 -4.10
C LEU A 72 8.10 4.97 -2.96
N LYS A 73 7.13 5.30 -2.10
CA LYS A 73 7.29 6.14 -0.91
C LYS A 73 7.99 7.46 -1.24
N PHE A 74 7.43 8.23 -2.17
CA PHE A 74 8.06 9.48 -2.61
C PHE A 74 8.30 10.43 -1.42
N HIS A 75 9.51 10.98 -1.35
CA HIS A 75 9.94 11.84 -0.27
C HIS A 75 11.03 12.78 -0.80
N ASP A 76 10.60 13.95 -1.24
CA ASP A 76 11.46 14.95 -1.86
C ASP A 76 10.86 16.35 -1.61
N ILE A 77 11.43 17.39 -2.20
CA ILE A 77 10.82 18.72 -2.22
C ILE A 77 9.41 18.66 -2.87
N PRO A 78 8.52 19.61 -2.55
CA PRO A 78 7.12 19.57 -2.99
C PRO A 78 6.94 19.40 -4.51
N ASN A 79 7.70 20.15 -5.31
CA ASN A 79 7.59 20.12 -6.77
C ASN A 79 7.93 18.75 -7.37
N THR A 80 9.04 18.14 -6.94
CA THR A 80 9.47 16.82 -7.42
C THR A 80 8.47 15.74 -7.02
N THR A 81 7.98 15.80 -5.78
CA THR A 81 6.99 14.83 -5.29
C THR A 81 5.66 14.96 -6.03
N ALA A 82 5.19 16.19 -6.29
CA ALA A 82 4.00 16.46 -7.09
C ALA A 82 4.13 15.86 -8.51
N HIS A 83 5.25 16.08 -9.19
CA HIS A 83 5.48 15.50 -10.52
C HIS A 83 5.57 13.97 -10.49
N ALA A 84 6.20 13.38 -9.48
CA ALA A 84 6.29 11.94 -9.34
C ALA A 84 4.91 11.30 -9.10
N VAL A 85 4.05 11.95 -8.30
CA VAL A 85 2.68 11.51 -8.05
C VAL A 85 1.79 11.69 -9.29
N ALA A 86 1.93 12.79 -10.03
CA ALA A 86 1.25 12.97 -11.32
C ALA A 86 1.66 11.88 -12.33
N ALA A 87 2.95 11.53 -12.41
CA ALA A 87 3.42 10.45 -13.28
C ALA A 87 2.85 9.07 -12.89
N ALA A 88 2.65 8.82 -11.59
CA ALA A 88 1.95 7.62 -11.12
C ALA A 88 0.46 7.62 -11.54
N ALA A 89 -0.19 8.78 -11.52
CA ALA A 89 -1.57 8.93 -11.99
C ALA A 89 -1.69 8.76 -13.51
N GLU A 90 -0.74 9.28 -14.30
CA GLU A 90 -0.67 9.04 -15.75
C GLU A 90 -0.48 7.55 -16.08
N LEU A 91 0.28 6.83 -15.26
CA LEU A 91 0.42 5.37 -15.36
C LEU A 91 -0.88 4.63 -14.99
N GLY A 92 -1.87 5.33 -14.41
CA GLY A 92 -3.17 4.80 -14.06
C GLY A 92 -3.12 3.81 -12.90
N VAL A 93 -2.23 3.98 -11.93
CA VAL A 93 -2.19 3.07 -10.77
C VAL A 93 -3.46 3.21 -9.93
N TRP A 94 -3.76 2.21 -9.09
CA TRP A 94 -4.90 2.26 -8.17
C TRP A 94 -4.57 3.08 -6.91
N MET A 95 -3.34 2.97 -6.45
CA MET A 95 -2.86 3.65 -5.24
C MET A 95 -1.39 4.03 -5.41
N VAL A 96 -0.98 5.15 -4.83
CA VAL A 96 0.41 5.61 -4.75
C VAL A 96 0.68 6.17 -3.37
N ASN A 97 1.95 6.17 -2.92
CA ASN A 97 2.30 6.72 -1.62
C ASN A 97 3.47 7.71 -1.60
N VAL A 98 3.45 8.51 -0.53
CA VAL A 98 4.47 9.49 -0.15
C VAL A 98 4.88 9.27 1.31
N HIS A 99 5.98 9.85 1.78
CA HIS A 99 6.27 9.89 3.23
C HIS A 99 5.63 11.11 3.90
N ALA A 100 4.90 10.90 5.01
CA ALA A 100 4.36 12.00 5.81
C ALA A 100 5.46 12.89 6.40
N SER A 101 6.64 12.33 6.65
CA SER A 101 7.83 13.05 7.13
C SER A 101 8.35 14.10 6.15
N GLY A 102 7.93 14.09 4.88
CA GLY A 102 8.21 15.17 3.92
C GLY A 102 7.45 16.46 4.21
N GLY A 103 6.50 16.41 5.15
CA GLY A 103 5.81 17.58 5.68
C GLY A 103 4.60 18.04 4.86
N ALA A 104 3.85 18.98 5.44
CA ALA A 104 2.56 19.42 4.91
C ALA A 104 2.64 19.98 3.49
N ARG A 105 3.66 20.79 3.20
CA ARG A 105 3.86 21.40 1.87
C ARG A 105 4.04 20.35 0.79
N MET A 106 4.79 19.29 1.07
CA MET A 106 5.03 18.21 0.11
C MET A 106 3.74 17.41 -0.13
N MET A 107 3.06 17.00 0.94
CA MET A 107 1.82 16.22 0.84
C MET A 107 0.68 17.02 0.17
N THR A 108 0.56 18.31 0.47
CA THR A 108 -0.45 19.19 -0.16
C THR A 108 -0.20 19.30 -1.66
N ALA A 109 1.05 19.55 -2.07
CA ALA A 109 1.40 19.61 -3.49
C ALA A 109 1.17 18.26 -4.21
N ALA A 110 1.46 17.14 -3.55
CA ALA A 110 1.18 15.81 -4.08
C ALA A 110 -0.33 15.58 -4.31
N ARG A 111 -1.18 15.99 -3.36
CA ARG A 111 -2.64 15.91 -3.51
C ARG A 111 -3.14 16.81 -4.63
N GLU A 112 -2.66 18.05 -4.70
CA GLU A 112 -3.06 19.02 -5.72
C GLU A 112 -2.71 18.53 -7.13
N ALA A 113 -1.58 17.83 -7.29
CA ALA A 113 -1.17 17.22 -8.56
C ALA A 113 -2.16 16.17 -9.09
N LEU A 114 -3.02 15.61 -8.23
CA LEU A 114 -4.02 14.62 -8.60
C LEU A 114 -5.39 15.22 -9.00
N LEU A 115 -5.64 16.50 -8.70
CA LEU A 115 -6.93 17.14 -9.00
C LEU A 115 -7.34 17.04 -10.48
N PRO A 116 -6.45 17.19 -11.48
CA PRO A 116 -6.82 17.08 -12.89
C PRO A 116 -7.30 15.68 -13.32
N PHE A 117 -6.95 14.63 -12.56
CA PHE A 117 -7.35 13.25 -12.85
C PHE A 117 -8.75 12.90 -12.33
N GLY A 118 -9.34 13.76 -11.49
CA GLY A 118 -10.71 13.61 -11.01
C GLY A 118 -10.98 12.24 -10.37
N LYS A 119 -12.04 11.55 -10.83
CA LYS A 119 -12.42 10.22 -10.34
C LYS A 119 -11.40 9.11 -10.65
N ASP A 120 -10.53 9.34 -11.63
CA ASP A 120 -9.53 8.38 -12.08
C ASP A 120 -8.19 8.57 -11.32
N ALA A 121 -8.11 9.56 -10.42
CA ALA A 121 -6.97 9.76 -9.55
C ALA A 121 -6.70 8.51 -8.67
N PRO A 122 -5.44 8.08 -8.51
CA PRO A 122 -5.09 7.03 -7.56
C PRO A 122 -5.36 7.49 -6.13
N LEU A 123 -5.63 6.53 -5.24
CA LEU A 123 -5.59 6.80 -3.81
C LEU A 123 -4.19 7.28 -3.42
N LEU A 124 -4.11 8.39 -2.68
CA LEU A 124 -2.87 8.97 -2.20
C LEU A 124 -2.72 8.72 -0.70
N ILE A 125 -1.79 7.84 -0.35
CA ILE A 125 -1.57 7.36 1.02
C ILE A 125 -0.22 7.86 1.54
N ALA A 126 -0.14 8.29 2.79
CA ALA A 126 1.14 8.65 3.40
C ALA A 126 1.71 7.55 4.29
N VAL A 127 3.00 7.25 4.15
CA VAL A 127 3.74 6.41 5.08
C VAL A 127 4.02 7.21 6.35
N THR A 128 3.63 6.66 7.49
CA THR A 128 3.92 7.22 8.83
C THR A 128 5.31 6.78 9.30
N VAL A 129 5.39 5.93 10.33
CA VAL A 129 6.63 5.29 10.79
C VAL A 129 6.75 3.93 10.11
N LEU A 130 7.93 3.62 9.55
CA LEU A 130 8.16 2.31 8.96
C LEU A 130 8.05 1.24 10.04
N THR A 131 7.39 0.12 9.74
CA THR A 131 7.16 -0.97 10.71
C THR A 131 8.44 -1.66 11.20
N SER A 132 9.57 -1.36 10.57
CA SER A 132 10.91 -1.81 10.97
C SER A 132 11.57 -0.92 12.02
N MET A 133 11.02 0.26 12.32
CA MET A 133 11.60 1.22 13.26
C MET A 133 11.05 1.07 14.68
N GLU A 134 11.95 1.16 15.64
CA GLU A 134 11.69 1.22 17.07
C GLU A 134 12.10 2.59 17.64
N ALA A 135 11.92 2.76 18.95
CA ALA A 135 12.23 4.02 19.64
C ALA A 135 13.71 4.41 19.49
N SER A 136 14.63 3.44 19.47
CA SER A 136 16.06 3.71 19.26
C SER A 136 16.35 4.29 17.87
N ASP A 137 15.76 3.72 16.82
CA ASP A 137 15.96 4.20 15.44
C ASP A 137 15.41 5.62 15.26
N LEU A 138 14.30 5.94 15.94
CA LEU A 138 13.73 7.29 15.95
C LEU A 138 14.58 8.27 16.74
N ALA A 139 15.17 7.84 17.86
CA ALA A 139 16.05 8.68 18.68
C ALA A 139 17.30 9.11 17.91
N ASP A 140 17.87 8.23 17.08
CA ASP A 140 19.01 8.56 16.19
C ASP A 140 18.68 9.68 15.19
N LEU A 141 17.40 9.86 14.86
CA LEU A 141 16.89 10.93 13.99
C LEU A 141 16.45 12.19 14.76
N GLY A 142 16.65 12.24 16.07
CA GLY A 142 16.20 13.33 16.94
C GLY A 142 14.69 13.31 17.24
N VAL A 143 14.00 12.19 17.00
CA VAL A 143 12.58 12.02 17.34
C VAL A 143 12.48 11.36 18.72
N THR A 144 12.03 12.12 19.70
CA THR A 144 11.90 11.66 21.11
C THR A 144 10.55 11.04 21.44
N LEU A 145 9.55 11.20 20.56
CA LEU A 145 8.25 10.56 20.70
C LEU A 145 8.37 9.05 20.53
N SER A 146 7.51 8.28 21.19
CA SER A 146 7.41 6.85 20.88
C SER A 146 6.98 6.64 19.43
N PRO A 147 7.28 5.47 18.82
CA PRO A 147 6.85 5.17 17.46
C PRO A 147 5.35 5.36 17.22
N ALA A 148 4.51 4.94 18.18
CA ALA A 148 3.06 5.08 18.06
C ALA A 148 2.60 6.55 18.10
N GLU A 149 3.16 7.35 19.00
CA GLU A 149 2.84 8.79 19.10
C GLU A 149 3.32 9.55 17.86
N HIS A 150 4.52 9.23 17.36
CA HIS A 150 5.04 9.85 16.15
C HIS A 150 4.22 9.44 14.92
N ALA A 151 3.84 8.16 14.81
CA ALA A 151 2.96 7.69 13.75
C ALA A 151 1.60 8.40 13.78
N GLU A 152 0.99 8.57 14.96
CA GLU A 152 -0.27 9.32 15.10
C GLU A 152 -0.11 10.79 14.70
N ARG A 153 0.98 11.44 15.12
CA ARG A 153 1.29 12.82 14.71
C ARG A 153 1.38 12.95 13.19
N LEU A 154 2.07 12.02 12.53
CA LEU A 154 2.20 11.99 11.07
C LEU A 154 0.86 11.68 10.38
N ALA A 155 0.04 10.78 10.94
CA ALA A 155 -1.29 10.48 10.42
C ALA A 155 -2.25 11.67 10.51
N ARG A 156 -2.21 12.41 11.63
CA ARG A 156 -2.97 13.66 11.79
C ARG A 156 -2.55 14.72 10.77
N LEU A 157 -1.24 14.88 10.54
CA LEU A 157 -0.71 15.77 9.51
C LEU A 157 -1.21 15.37 8.11
N THR A 158 -1.22 14.07 7.83
CA THR A 158 -1.70 13.49 6.57
C THR A 158 -3.17 13.82 6.34
N GLN A 159 -4.03 13.61 7.34
CA GLN A 159 -5.45 13.95 7.26
C GLN A 159 -5.67 15.45 7.05
N HIS A 160 -4.93 16.32 7.76
CA HIS A 160 -5.02 17.77 7.57
C HIS A 160 -4.60 18.21 6.17
N CYS A 161 -3.70 17.48 5.50
CA CYS A 161 -3.32 17.75 4.11
C CYS A 161 -4.34 17.21 3.09
N GLY A 162 -5.38 16.50 3.55
CA GLY A 162 -6.45 15.97 2.71
C GLY A 162 -6.06 14.73 1.90
N LEU A 163 -5.08 13.95 2.37
CA LEU A 163 -4.75 12.65 1.78
C LEU A 163 -5.78 11.59 2.20
N ASP A 164 -5.90 10.52 1.42
CA ASP A 164 -6.95 9.51 1.58
C ASP A 164 -6.74 8.59 2.79
N GLY A 165 -5.50 8.51 3.29
CA GLY A 165 -5.16 7.59 4.36
C GLY A 165 -3.66 7.46 4.63
N VAL A 166 -3.31 6.46 5.41
CA VAL A 166 -1.92 6.18 5.82
C VAL A 166 -1.52 4.71 5.66
N VAL A 167 -0.21 4.52 5.48
CA VAL A 167 0.44 3.25 5.82
C VAL A 167 0.81 3.28 7.30
N CYS A 168 0.35 2.30 8.08
CA CYS A 168 0.59 2.20 9.52
C CYS A 168 0.78 0.74 9.95
N SER A 169 1.15 0.51 11.21
CA SER A 169 1.13 -0.83 11.81
C SER A 169 -0.31 -1.25 12.14
N ALA A 170 -0.57 -2.56 12.16
CA ALA A 170 -1.87 -3.09 12.56
C ALA A 170 -2.19 -2.79 14.04
N GLN A 171 -1.16 -2.60 14.87
CA GLN A 171 -1.30 -2.21 16.27
C GLN A 171 -1.85 -0.77 16.44
N GLU A 172 -1.64 0.09 15.44
CA GLU A 172 -2.12 1.49 15.46
C GLU A 172 -3.56 1.61 14.94
N ALA A 173 -4.08 0.57 14.26
CA ALA A 173 -5.29 0.68 13.46
C ALA A 173 -6.54 1.07 14.27
N VAL A 174 -6.79 0.42 15.41
CA VAL A 174 -7.94 0.73 16.29
C VAL A 174 -7.91 2.20 16.71
N ARG A 175 -6.75 2.66 17.19
CA ARG A 175 -6.57 4.04 17.64
C ARG A 175 -6.74 5.03 16.48
N PHE A 176 -6.21 4.70 15.30
CA PHE A 176 -6.30 5.57 14.12
C PHE A 176 -7.74 5.66 13.61
N LYS A 177 -8.51 4.57 13.57
CA LYS A 177 -9.93 4.63 13.22
C LYS A 177 -10.74 5.46 14.21
N GLN A 178 -10.44 5.39 15.50
CA GLN A 178 -11.07 6.24 16.51
C GLN A 178 -10.71 7.73 16.33
N ALA A 179 -9.44 8.04 16.04
CA ALA A 179 -8.95 9.41 15.94
C ALA A 179 -9.28 10.11 14.62
N PHE A 180 -9.32 9.36 13.51
CA PHE A 180 -9.38 9.92 12.15
C PHE A 180 -10.65 9.51 11.39
N GLY A 181 -11.46 8.60 11.95
CA GLY A 181 -12.73 8.17 11.38
C GLY A 181 -12.61 7.04 10.36
N GLN A 182 -13.76 6.45 10.02
CA GLN A 182 -13.81 5.23 9.18
C GLN A 182 -13.41 5.47 7.72
N ALA A 183 -13.65 6.68 7.20
CA ALA A 183 -13.31 7.05 5.82
C ALA A 183 -11.78 7.17 5.60
N PHE A 184 -11.00 7.41 6.65
CA PHE A 184 -9.54 7.53 6.56
C PHE A 184 -8.93 6.14 6.40
N LYS A 185 -8.32 5.90 5.23
CA LYS A 185 -7.89 4.56 4.82
C LYS A 185 -6.63 4.13 5.56
N LEU A 186 -6.61 2.90 6.05
CA LEU A 186 -5.48 2.27 6.69
C LEU A 186 -4.96 1.14 5.82
N VAL A 187 -3.72 1.30 5.35
CA VAL A 187 -2.98 0.30 4.59
C VAL A 187 -1.91 -0.29 5.48
N THR A 188 -1.90 -1.60 5.66
CA THR A 188 -1.18 -2.20 6.79
C THR A 188 -0.30 -3.36 6.31
N PRO A 189 1.03 -3.18 6.23
CA PRO A 189 1.94 -4.27 5.99
C PRO A 189 2.20 -5.09 7.25
N GLY A 190 2.93 -6.19 7.09
CA GLY A 190 3.31 -7.05 8.21
C GLY A 190 2.25 -8.02 8.66
N ILE A 191 1.24 -8.28 7.82
CA ILE A 191 0.22 -9.28 8.10
C ILE A 191 0.77 -10.68 7.82
N ARG A 192 0.48 -11.61 8.73
CA ARG A 192 0.96 -13.00 8.73
C ARG A 192 -0.17 -13.94 9.13
N PRO A 193 -0.65 -14.82 8.22
CA PRO A 193 -1.55 -15.91 8.60
C PRO A 193 -0.94 -16.78 9.70
N GLU A 194 -1.78 -17.41 10.52
CA GLU A 194 -1.31 -18.36 11.54
C GLU A 194 -0.38 -19.43 10.94
N GLY A 195 0.69 -19.75 11.67
CA GLY A 195 1.69 -20.73 11.24
C GLY A 195 2.71 -20.22 10.21
N SER A 196 2.65 -18.95 9.79
CA SER A 196 3.66 -18.34 8.90
C SER A 196 4.87 -17.81 9.68
N GLU A 197 6.07 -17.91 9.10
CA GLU A 197 7.28 -17.32 9.71
C GLU A 197 7.24 -15.78 9.74
N ALA A 198 7.81 -15.19 10.80
CA ALA A 198 7.86 -13.73 10.97
C ALA A 198 8.88 -13.05 10.02
N GLY A 199 10.11 -13.58 9.95
CA GLY A 199 11.24 -12.97 9.24
C GLY A 199 11.72 -11.65 9.86
N ASP A 200 11.87 -10.61 9.04
CA ASP A 200 12.32 -9.26 9.44
C ASP A 200 11.22 -8.38 10.06
N GLN A 201 9.96 -8.84 10.04
CA GLN A 201 8.83 -8.05 10.50
C GLN A 201 8.63 -8.16 12.02
N ARG A 202 8.69 -7.04 12.73
CA ARG A 202 8.59 -7.02 14.21
C ARG A 202 7.18 -6.87 14.77
N ARG A 203 6.29 -6.16 14.08
CA ARG A 203 4.88 -5.93 14.48
C ARG A 203 3.95 -6.68 13.53
N ILE A 204 3.58 -7.90 13.90
CA ILE A 204 2.72 -8.78 13.09
C ILE A 204 1.31 -8.92 13.68
N MET A 205 0.32 -9.13 12.82
CA MET A 205 -1.05 -9.54 13.15
C MET A 205 -1.53 -10.54 12.10
N THR A 206 -2.52 -11.36 12.47
CA THR A 206 -3.23 -12.20 11.48
C THR A 206 -4.16 -11.35 10.62
N PRO A 207 -4.56 -11.82 9.42
CA PRO A 207 -5.55 -11.14 8.59
C PRO A 207 -6.85 -10.79 9.35
N GLU A 208 -7.37 -11.70 10.16
CA GLU A 208 -8.62 -11.56 10.92
C GLU A 208 -8.49 -10.50 12.02
N GLN A 209 -7.34 -10.50 12.72
CA GLN A 209 -7.03 -9.46 13.72
C GLN A 209 -6.93 -8.08 13.07
N ALA A 210 -6.28 -7.98 11.90
CA ALA A 210 -6.16 -6.72 11.17
C ALA A 210 -7.54 -6.20 10.72
N GLN A 211 -8.39 -7.07 10.16
CA GLN A 211 -9.76 -6.69 9.78
C GLN A 211 -10.57 -6.22 11.00
N SER A 212 -10.50 -6.95 12.12
CA SER A 212 -11.18 -6.58 13.37
C SER A 212 -10.66 -5.26 13.94
N ALA A 213 -9.38 -4.93 13.70
CA ALA A 213 -8.78 -3.67 14.10
C ALA A 213 -9.18 -2.48 13.19
N GLY A 214 -9.94 -2.73 12.11
CA GLY A 214 -10.41 -1.72 11.16
C GLY A 214 -9.41 -1.42 10.05
N VAL A 215 -8.49 -2.32 9.73
CA VAL A 215 -7.63 -2.19 8.55
C VAL A 215 -8.45 -2.28 7.27
N ASP A 216 -8.28 -1.32 6.36
CA ASP A 216 -8.97 -1.33 5.05
C ASP A 216 -8.24 -2.18 4.02
N TYR A 217 -6.89 -2.16 4.03
CA TYR A 217 -6.07 -2.94 3.12
C TYR A 217 -4.88 -3.59 3.84
N MET A 218 -4.70 -4.88 3.65
CA MET A 218 -3.61 -5.66 4.24
C MET A 218 -2.57 -6.04 3.20
N VAL A 219 -1.33 -5.60 3.39
CA VAL A 219 -0.22 -5.93 2.51
C VAL A 219 0.44 -7.24 2.97
N ILE A 220 0.32 -8.28 2.14
CA ILE A 220 0.84 -9.63 2.43
C ILE A 220 1.83 -10.03 1.34
N GLY A 221 3.08 -10.32 1.73
CA GLY A 221 4.13 -10.75 0.80
C GLY A 221 4.40 -12.25 0.88
N ARG A 222 5.52 -12.59 1.51
CA ARG A 222 6.07 -13.96 1.63
C ARG A 222 5.05 -15.06 1.95
N PRO A 223 4.09 -14.90 2.89
CA PRO A 223 3.10 -15.94 3.15
C PRO A 223 2.31 -16.38 1.91
N VAL A 224 2.08 -15.49 0.95
CA VAL A 224 1.41 -15.81 -0.32
C VAL A 224 2.44 -16.19 -1.37
N THR A 225 3.46 -15.35 -1.60
CA THR A 225 4.40 -15.51 -2.72
C THR A 225 5.32 -16.72 -2.62
N GLN A 226 5.56 -17.23 -1.41
CA GLN A 226 6.39 -18.42 -1.15
C GLN A 226 5.57 -19.67 -0.80
N SER A 227 4.24 -19.57 -0.84
CA SER A 227 3.38 -20.73 -0.64
C SER A 227 3.46 -21.71 -1.83
N ALA A 228 3.21 -22.99 -1.57
CA ALA A 228 3.19 -24.00 -2.63
C ALA A 228 2.08 -23.74 -3.65
N ASP A 229 0.92 -23.25 -3.18
CA ASP A 229 -0.23 -22.88 -3.98
C ASP A 229 -0.77 -21.49 -3.58
N PRO A 230 -0.26 -20.41 -4.21
CA PRO A 230 -0.67 -19.04 -3.89
C PRO A 230 -2.15 -18.75 -4.11
N ALA A 231 -2.78 -19.40 -5.10
CA ALA A 231 -4.20 -19.23 -5.36
C ALA A 231 -5.02 -19.78 -4.20
N GLN A 232 -4.65 -20.98 -3.73
CA GLN A 232 -5.31 -21.58 -2.58
C GLN A 232 -5.04 -20.80 -1.28
N THR A 233 -3.81 -20.32 -1.07
CA THR A 233 -3.49 -19.48 0.10
C THR A 233 -4.31 -18.19 0.11
N LEU A 234 -4.45 -17.49 -1.02
CA LEU A 234 -5.30 -16.30 -1.13
C LEU A 234 -6.77 -16.63 -0.86
N LYS A 235 -7.29 -17.72 -1.43
CA LYS A 235 -8.67 -18.17 -1.16
C LYS A 235 -8.90 -18.44 0.32
N MET A 236 -7.96 -19.08 1.01
CA MET A 236 -8.05 -19.34 2.45
C MET A 236 -8.07 -18.05 3.28
N ILE A 237 -7.17 -17.11 2.98
CA ILE A 237 -7.14 -15.79 3.64
C ILE A 237 -8.47 -15.06 3.38
N ASN A 238 -8.90 -14.95 2.13
CA ASN A 238 -10.16 -14.27 1.80
C ASN A 238 -11.38 -14.94 2.46
N ALA A 239 -11.38 -16.26 2.60
CA ALA A 239 -12.45 -16.99 3.28
C ALA A 239 -12.43 -16.81 4.81
N SER A 240 -11.29 -16.56 5.43
CA SER A 240 -11.25 -16.23 6.87
C SER A 240 -11.82 -14.85 7.15
N LEU A 241 -11.56 -13.89 6.26
CA LEU A 241 -12.07 -12.51 6.37
C LEU A 241 -13.59 -12.39 6.18
N LYS A 242 -14.20 -13.29 5.38
CA LYS A 242 -15.66 -13.34 5.20
C LYS A 242 -16.40 -13.95 6.40
N ARG A 243 -15.72 -14.73 7.22
CA ARG A 243 -16.33 -15.41 8.40
C ARG A 243 -16.37 -14.52 9.64
N GLY A 244 -15.59 -13.44 9.67
CA GLY A 244 -15.54 -12.48 10.78
C GLY A 244 -16.37 -11.21 10.58
N ALA A 245 -17.10 -11.10 9.46
CA ALA A 245 -17.98 -9.97 9.14
C ALA A 245 -19.44 -10.24 9.54
#